data_AF-A0A418RI67-F1
#
_entry.id   AF-A0A418RI67-F1
#
_cell.length_a   1.000
_cell.length_b   1.000
_cell.length_c   1.000
_cell.angle_alpha   90.00
_cell.angle_beta   90.00
_cell.angle_gamma   90.00
#
_symmetry.space_group_name_H-M   'P 1'
#
loop_
_entity.id
_entity.type
_entity.pdbx_description
1 polymer ?
#
loop_
_entity_poly.entity_id
_entity_poly.type
_entity_poly.pdbx_seq_one_letter_code
_entity_poly.pdbx_strand_id
1 'polypeptide(L)'
;MSTNSSPIQLMDTTLRDGEQTQGVSFTPTEKINIAKALLQSLRVDRIEIASARVSEGEKEAVTNINQWAKQEGYNGCVEVLGFVDHTKSVDWILETGGEVINLLTKGSEKHCREQLGKTLAEHTSDILQTVHYAQEKGLKVNVYLEDWSNGYQNSPDYVYALMDNLRHTGINHFMLPDTLGVLSPDDVFTYLSDMCHRYPELQFDFHPHNDYGLATANVMAAVRAGVSSIHCTINCLGERAGNASLAEVAVVLRDKMNKELSIDESYIVRLSNMVENFSGKRVAANAPIIGADVFTQTAGIHADGDQKGGLYKTKLGPERFSRIRSYALGKMSGKASLKKNLEQLDLDLSEENQKKVLERIVSLGDSKQTITTDDLPFIIADVLETKDYQHIKLLNCSVTSGLDLESTASIRIKVKATTHIASGSGNGGFDAFIVAINKVMAAYQYTVPSLFDYEVRIPRGGHTNALTECVITWDCDGELRKTRAVHSNQVFAGILATLKLVNMQLHELNLKSM
;
A
#
# COMPACT_ATOMS: atom_id res chain seq x y z
N MET A 1 -14.08 -9.19 -36.05
CA MET A 1 -14.35 -7.75 -35.89
C MET A 1 -13.03 -7.11 -35.50
N SER A 2 -12.50 -6.22 -36.34
CA SER A 2 -11.28 -5.45 -36.03
C SER A 2 -11.57 -4.60 -34.80
N THR A 3 -10.95 -4.93 -33.67
CA THR A 3 -10.97 -4.08 -32.48
C THR A 3 -10.06 -2.90 -32.78
N ASN A 4 -10.62 -1.79 -33.26
CA ASN A 4 -9.92 -0.51 -33.24
C ASN A 4 -9.55 -0.21 -31.79
N SER A 5 -8.31 -0.49 -31.39
CA SER A 5 -7.77 -0.10 -30.09
C SER A 5 -7.45 1.39 -30.14
N SER A 6 -8.49 2.23 -30.18
CA SER A 6 -8.28 3.67 -29.98
C SER A 6 -7.56 3.87 -28.64
N PRO A 7 -6.43 4.59 -28.61
CA PRO A 7 -5.70 4.86 -27.39
C PRO A 7 -6.60 5.64 -26.42
N ILE A 8 -6.50 5.32 -25.13
CA ILE A 8 -7.19 6.05 -24.05
C ILE A 8 -6.14 6.83 -23.29
N GLN A 9 -6.36 8.13 -23.13
CA GLN A 9 -5.51 8.98 -22.32
C GLN A 9 -5.88 8.85 -20.83
N LEU A 10 -4.88 8.95 -19.97
CA LEU A 10 -5.09 9.10 -18.54
C LEU A 10 -4.63 10.49 -18.09
N MET A 11 -5.47 11.14 -17.28
CA MET A 11 -5.09 12.32 -16.52
C MET A 11 -5.02 11.98 -15.04
N ASP A 12 -3.85 12.19 -14.42
CA ASP A 12 -3.72 12.07 -12.98
C ASP A 12 -4.08 13.41 -12.30
N THR A 13 -4.97 13.38 -11.33
CA THR A 13 -5.40 14.56 -10.55
C THR A 13 -4.92 14.49 -9.10
N THR A 14 -3.91 13.67 -8.78
CA THR A 14 -3.42 13.46 -7.40
C THR A 14 -2.97 14.75 -6.75
N LEU A 15 -2.33 15.62 -7.52
CA LEU A 15 -1.73 16.87 -7.04
C LEU A 15 -2.73 18.02 -6.85
N ARG A 16 -3.93 17.92 -7.43
CA ARG A 16 -5.01 18.89 -7.26
C ARG A 16 -6.15 18.30 -6.44
N ASP A 17 -6.84 17.33 -7.02
CA ASP A 17 -8.03 16.72 -6.43
C ASP A 17 -7.65 15.75 -5.31
N GLY A 18 -6.57 15.00 -5.49
CA GLY A 18 -6.03 14.15 -4.44
C GLY A 18 -5.61 14.92 -3.19
N GLU A 19 -5.14 16.16 -3.33
CA GLU A 19 -4.80 17.02 -2.20
C GLU A 19 -6.04 17.51 -1.43
N GLN A 20 -7.23 17.47 -2.02
CA GLN A 20 -8.49 17.75 -1.31
C GLN A 20 -8.90 16.63 -0.34
N THR A 21 -8.16 15.52 -0.31
CA THR A 21 -8.30 14.50 0.73
C THR A 21 -8.08 15.12 2.11
N GLN A 22 -9.01 14.89 3.05
CA GLN A 22 -8.93 15.47 4.37
C GLN A 22 -7.59 15.20 5.07
N GLY A 23 -6.85 16.27 5.39
CA GLY A 23 -5.57 16.21 6.10
C GLY A 23 -4.36 15.91 5.21
N VAL A 24 -4.51 15.97 3.89
CA VAL A 24 -3.40 15.96 2.94
C VAL A 24 -3.05 17.39 2.57
N SER A 25 -1.75 17.69 2.51
CA SER A 25 -1.23 18.91 1.92
C SER A 25 0.22 18.65 1.53
N PHE A 26 0.56 18.90 0.27
CA PHE A 26 1.88 18.66 -0.28
C PHE A 26 2.67 19.96 -0.29
N THR A 27 3.93 19.89 0.16
CA THR A 27 4.89 20.98 -0.03
C THR A 27 5.24 21.14 -1.52
N PRO A 28 5.73 22.31 -1.95
CA PRO A 28 6.17 22.51 -3.33
C PRO A 28 7.20 21.48 -3.81
N THR A 29 8.10 21.05 -2.91
CA THR A 29 9.11 20.03 -3.22
C THR A 29 8.50 18.63 -3.38
N GLU A 30 7.49 18.27 -2.59
CA GLU A 30 6.77 17.00 -2.77
C GLU A 30 5.98 17.01 -4.07
N LYS A 31 5.29 18.11 -4.39
CA LYS A 31 4.53 18.26 -5.63
C LYS A 31 5.39 18.06 -6.88
N ILE A 32 6.55 18.71 -6.96
CA ILE A 32 7.45 18.54 -8.12
C ILE A 32 8.01 17.12 -8.23
N ASN A 33 8.28 16.44 -7.11
CA ASN A 33 8.75 15.05 -7.14
C ASN A 33 7.65 14.08 -7.59
N ILE A 34 6.41 14.28 -7.15
CA ILE A 34 5.25 13.52 -7.62
C ILE A 34 5.02 13.78 -9.12
N ALA A 35 5.03 15.05 -9.56
CA ALA A 35 4.84 15.42 -10.98
C ALA A 35 5.91 14.78 -11.88
N LYS A 36 7.18 14.82 -11.47
CA LYS A 36 8.29 14.13 -12.13
C LYS A 36 8.04 12.63 -12.26
N ALA A 37 7.65 11.98 -11.17
CA ALA A 37 7.41 10.55 -11.17
C ALA A 37 6.19 10.16 -12.03
N LEU A 38 5.12 10.97 -12.00
CA LEU A 38 3.94 10.79 -12.84
C LEU A 38 4.29 10.86 -14.34
N LEU A 39 4.99 11.91 -14.78
CA LEU A 39 5.25 12.15 -16.21
C LEU A 39 6.45 11.37 -16.75
N GLN A 40 7.59 11.31 -16.03
CA GLN A 40 8.79 10.66 -16.55
C GLN A 40 8.83 9.15 -16.29
N SER A 41 8.42 8.73 -15.08
CA SER A 41 8.56 7.34 -14.66
C SER A 41 7.32 6.52 -15.00
N LEU A 42 6.15 6.94 -14.51
CA LEU A 42 4.90 6.25 -14.75
C LEU A 42 4.35 6.54 -16.16
N ARG A 43 4.69 7.68 -16.75
CA ARG A 43 4.28 8.11 -18.10
C ARG A 43 2.78 8.32 -18.24
N VAL A 44 2.14 8.97 -17.27
CA VAL A 44 0.76 9.44 -17.44
C VAL A 44 0.72 10.53 -18.52
N ASP A 45 -0.37 10.61 -19.28
CA ASP A 45 -0.46 11.52 -20.43
C ASP A 45 -0.60 12.99 -20.00
N ARG A 46 -1.37 13.22 -18.93
CA ARG A 46 -1.70 14.55 -18.41
C ARG A 46 -1.70 14.54 -16.88
N ILE A 47 -1.33 15.67 -16.26
CA ILE A 47 -1.43 15.87 -14.82
C ILE A 47 -2.14 17.18 -14.51
N GLU A 48 -3.10 17.15 -13.58
CA GLU A 48 -3.70 18.35 -13.00
C GLU A 48 -3.09 18.61 -11.61
N ILE A 49 -2.42 19.75 -11.47
CA ILE A 49 -1.46 19.93 -10.37
C ILE A 49 -1.89 20.91 -9.29
N ALA A 50 -2.87 21.77 -9.57
CA ALA A 50 -3.26 22.86 -8.70
C ALA A 50 -4.61 23.46 -9.10
N SER A 51 -5.21 24.22 -8.18
CA SER A 51 -6.20 25.23 -8.54
C SER A 51 -5.57 26.61 -8.52
N ALA A 52 -5.89 27.44 -9.50
CA ALA A 52 -5.41 28.80 -9.57
C ALA A 52 -5.85 29.59 -8.33
N ARG A 53 -4.98 30.52 -7.90
CA ARG A 53 -5.30 31.51 -6.84
C ARG A 53 -5.55 30.91 -5.44
N VAL A 54 -5.08 29.69 -5.16
CA VAL A 54 -5.20 29.06 -3.83
C VAL A 54 -4.27 29.69 -2.79
N SER A 55 -2.95 29.73 -3.06
CA SER A 55 -1.96 30.31 -2.15
C SER A 55 -0.67 30.68 -2.88
N GLU A 56 0.24 31.40 -2.21
CA GLU A 56 1.56 31.72 -2.77
C GLU A 56 2.45 30.47 -2.89
N GLY A 57 2.40 29.57 -1.91
CA GLY A 57 3.11 28.29 -1.98
C GLY A 57 2.62 27.42 -3.14
N GLU A 58 1.31 27.47 -3.43
CA GLU A 58 0.73 26.81 -4.60
C GLU A 58 1.26 27.42 -5.91
N LYS A 59 1.34 28.76 -5.98
CA LYS A 59 1.88 29.47 -7.14
C LYS A 59 3.34 29.12 -7.39
N GLU A 60 4.15 29.04 -6.33
CA GLU A 60 5.54 28.60 -6.39
C GLU A 60 5.65 27.16 -6.92
N ALA A 61 4.86 26.24 -6.38
CA ALA A 61 4.85 24.84 -6.81
C ALA A 61 4.50 24.70 -8.31
N VAL A 62 3.45 25.38 -8.76
CA VAL A 62 3.03 25.39 -10.18
C VAL A 62 4.12 25.97 -11.07
N THR A 63 4.73 27.09 -10.67
CA THR A 63 5.84 27.72 -11.41
C THR A 63 7.02 26.76 -11.58
N ASN A 64 7.43 26.12 -10.48
CA ASN A 64 8.55 25.17 -10.49
C ASN A 64 8.25 23.94 -11.36
N ILE A 65 7.02 23.41 -11.32
CA ILE A 65 6.60 22.28 -12.13
C ILE A 65 6.56 22.66 -13.61
N ASN A 66 5.96 23.80 -13.98
CA ASN A 66 5.89 24.25 -15.37
C ASN A 66 7.28 24.54 -15.96
N GLN A 67 8.16 25.18 -15.18
CA GLN A 67 9.54 25.43 -15.62
C GLN A 67 10.28 24.12 -15.90
N TRP A 68 10.19 23.14 -15.00
CA TRP A 68 10.77 21.83 -15.19
C TRP A 68 10.14 21.08 -16.37
N ALA A 69 8.81 21.09 -16.47
CA ALA A 69 8.08 20.43 -17.55
C ALA A 69 8.50 21.00 -18.91
N LYS A 70 8.67 22.32 -19.03
CA LYS A 70 9.17 22.96 -20.25
C LYS A 70 10.59 22.54 -20.61
N GLN A 71 11.48 22.36 -19.64
CA GLN A 71 12.86 21.92 -19.87
C GLN A 71 12.92 20.46 -20.37
N GLU A 72 12.02 19.61 -19.88
CA GLU A 72 11.97 18.18 -20.20
C GLU A 72 11.01 17.83 -21.35
N GLY A 73 10.29 18.80 -21.92
CA GLY A 73 9.36 18.59 -23.04
C GLY A 73 7.94 18.16 -22.66
N TYR A 74 7.48 18.46 -21.45
CA TYR A 74 6.14 18.17 -20.91
C TYR A 74 5.24 19.41 -20.73
N ASN A 75 5.59 20.58 -21.29
CA ASN A 75 4.86 21.85 -21.11
C ASN A 75 3.34 21.79 -21.42
N GLY A 76 2.92 20.94 -22.35
CA GLY A 76 1.51 20.72 -22.68
C GLY A 76 0.80 19.61 -21.89
N CYS A 77 1.48 18.96 -20.96
CA CYS A 77 0.95 17.84 -20.16
C CYS A 77 0.58 18.27 -18.73
N VAL A 78 0.91 19.50 -18.35
CA VAL A 78 0.64 20.06 -17.02
C VAL A 78 -0.55 21.02 -17.12
N GLU A 79 -1.58 20.74 -16.32
CA GLU A 79 -2.84 21.47 -16.35
C GLU A 79 -3.15 22.06 -14.98
N VAL A 80 -3.82 23.22 -15.00
CA VAL A 80 -4.21 23.95 -13.78
C VAL A 80 -5.70 24.24 -13.83
N LEU A 81 -6.41 23.93 -12.74
CA LEU A 81 -7.82 24.26 -12.61
C LEU A 81 -7.98 25.79 -12.49
N GLY A 82 -8.81 26.38 -13.34
CA GLY A 82 -9.19 27.78 -13.28
C GLY A 82 -10.70 27.96 -13.10
N PHE A 83 -11.13 29.20 -12.83
CA PHE A 83 -12.53 29.53 -12.60
C PHE A 83 -13.07 30.46 -13.68
N VAL A 84 -14.40 30.50 -13.85
CA VAL A 84 -15.10 31.45 -14.73
C VAL A 84 -15.05 32.85 -14.10
N ASP A 85 -13.90 33.50 -14.22
CA ASP A 85 -13.58 34.80 -13.63
C ASP A 85 -12.94 35.80 -14.62
N HIS A 86 -13.24 35.56 -15.92
CA HIS A 86 -12.79 36.33 -17.07
C HIS A 86 -11.27 36.29 -17.26
N THR A 87 -10.51 37.09 -16.52
CA THR A 87 -9.05 37.20 -16.70
C THR A 87 -8.24 36.64 -15.55
N LYS A 88 -8.79 36.59 -14.32
CA LYS A 88 -7.98 36.41 -13.12
C LYS A 88 -7.29 35.04 -13.06
N SER A 89 -8.01 33.97 -13.36
CA SER A 89 -7.43 32.61 -13.38
C SER A 89 -6.48 32.43 -14.57
N VAL A 90 -6.83 32.99 -15.74
CA VAL A 90 -5.99 32.94 -16.95
C VAL A 90 -4.66 33.64 -16.73
N ASP A 91 -4.68 34.89 -16.24
CA ASP A 91 -3.48 35.68 -15.97
C ASP A 91 -2.59 34.99 -14.91
N TRP A 92 -3.20 34.44 -13.86
CA TRP A 92 -2.48 33.70 -12.83
C TRP A 92 -1.74 32.48 -13.41
N ILE A 93 -2.39 31.69 -14.27
CA ILE A 93 -1.77 30.51 -14.90
C ILE A 93 -0.62 30.94 -15.82
N LEU A 94 -0.80 32.00 -16.61
CA LEU A 94 0.25 32.55 -17.47
C LEU A 94 1.47 33.03 -16.67
N GLU A 95 1.26 33.68 -15.52
CA GLU A 95 2.34 34.11 -14.63
C GLU A 95 3.18 32.95 -14.10
N THR A 96 2.60 31.76 -13.96
CA THR A 96 3.31 30.53 -13.57
C THR A 96 3.96 29.79 -14.76
N GLY A 97 3.83 30.32 -15.98
CA GLY A 97 4.30 29.67 -17.19
C GLY A 97 3.48 28.46 -17.64
N GLY A 98 2.23 28.34 -17.17
CA GLY A 98 1.32 27.27 -17.58
C GLY A 98 0.76 27.48 -18.99
N GLU A 99 0.41 26.38 -19.67
CA GLU A 99 -0.09 26.40 -21.06
C GLU A 99 -1.51 25.83 -21.20
N VAL A 100 -2.05 25.19 -20.16
CA VAL A 100 -3.35 24.53 -20.19
C VAL A 100 -4.18 24.90 -18.97
N ILE A 101 -5.41 25.38 -19.21
CA ILE A 101 -6.40 25.69 -18.18
C ILE A 101 -7.55 24.69 -18.23
N ASN A 102 -7.89 24.13 -17.07
CA ASN A 102 -9.10 23.33 -16.86
C ASN A 102 -10.16 24.22 -16.21
N LEU A 103 -11.08 24.77 -17.00
CA LEU A 103 -12.05 25.74 -16.54
C LEU A 103 -13.21 25.04 -15.81
N LEU A 104 -13.40 25.34 -14.52
CA LEU A 104 -14.50 24.81 -13.72
C LEU A 104 -15.81 25.55 -14.02
N THR A 105 -16.77 24.85 -14.63
CA THR A 105 -18.12 25.34 -14.92
C THR A 105 -19.16 24.46 -14.24
N LYS A 106 -20.44 24.85 -14.27
CA LYS A 106 -21.55 24.06 -13.70
C LYS A 106 -22.24 23.19 -14.75
N GLY A 107 -22.16 21.87 -14.57
CA GLY A 107 -22.82 20.85 -15.36
C GLY A 107 -24.29 20.61 -15.01
N SER A 108 -24.78 21.11 -13.87
CA SER A 108 -26.19 20.99 -13.48
C SER A 108 -26.91 22.33 -13.37
N GLU A 109 -28.18 22.36 -13.82
CA GLU A 109 -29.01 23.56 -13.75
C GLU A 109 -29.15 24.04 -12.30
N LYS A 110 -29.28 23.12 -11.35
CA LYS A 110 -29.41 23.44 -9.94
C LYS A 110 -28.22 24.25 -9.42
N HIS A 111 -26.98 23.82 -9.67
CA HIS A 111 -25.80 24.59 -9.26
C HIS A 111 -25.70 25.93 -10.02
N CYS A 112 -26.07 25.98 -11.29
CA CYS A 112 -26.14 27.23 -12.04
C CYS A 112 -27.12 28.23 -11.41
N ARG A 113 -28.33 27.79 -11.07
CA ARG A 113 -29.40 28.64 -10.53
C ARG A 113 -29.19 29.00 -9.07
N GLU A 114 -28.88 28.02 -8.23
CA GLU A 114 -28.87 28.17 -6.78
C GLU A 114 -27.50 28.61 -6.25
N GLN A 115 -26.40 28.04 -6.78
CA GLN A 115 -25.05 28.37 -6.30
C GLN A 115 -24.51 29.64 -6.99
N LEU A 116 -24.68 29.76 -8.32
CA LEU A 116 -24.21 30.94 -9.05
C LEU A 116 -25.24 32.08 -9.09
N GLY A 117 -26.53 31.79 -8.91
CA GLY A 117 -27.58 32.79 -9.09
C GLY A 117 -27.80 33.22 -10.54
N LYS A 118 -27.44 32.37 -11.52
CA LYS A 118 -27.40 32.72 -12.96
C LYS A 118 -28.33 31.88 -13.80
N THR A 119 -28.78 32.47 -14.90
CA THR A 119 -29.41 31.75 -16.02
C THR A 119 -28.36 30.98 -16.83
N LEU A 120 -28.81 30.00 -17.63
CA LEU A 120 -27.94 29.32 -18.59
C LEU A 120 -27.25 30.30 -19.55
N ALA A 121 -27.98 31.31 -20.04
CA ALA A 121 -27.44 32.30 -20.98
C ALA A 121 -26.33 33.15 -20.35
N GLU A 122 -26.52 33.61 -19.11
CA GLU A 122 -25.50 34.36 -18.37
C GLU A 122 -24.28 33.50 -18.08
N HIS A 123 -24.47 32.28 -17.57
CA HIS A 123 -23.38 31.36 -17.29
C HIS A 123 -22.57 31.03 -18.55
N THR A 124 -23.26 30.74 -19.66
CA THR A 124 -22.63 30.50 -20.97
C THR A 124 -21.84 31.71 -21.45
N SER A 125 -22.41 32.92 -21.33
CA SER A 125 -21.72 34.16 -21.71
C SER A 125 -20.42 34.35 -20.93
N ASP A 126 -20.43 34.07 -19.63
CA ASP A 126 -19.25 34.20 -18.78
C ASP A 126 -18.17 33.15 -19.12
N ILE A 127 -18.60 31.91 -19.42
CA ILE A 127 -17.71 30.85 -19.88
C ILE A 127 -17.04 31.28 -21.18
N LEU A 128 -17.83 31.69 -22.19
CA LEU A 128 -17.32 32.12 -23.49
C LEU A 128 -16.34 33.28 -23.36
N GLN A 129 -16.64 34.26 -22.51
CA GLN A 129 -15.76 35.38 -22.25
C GLN A 129 -14.39 34.92 -21.71
N THR A 130 -14.39 33.98 -20.77
CA THR A 130 -13.17 33.42 -20.17
C THR A 130 -12.40 32.54 -21.17
N VAL A 131 -13.09 31.69 -21.92
CA VAL A 131 -12.52 30.82 -22.96
C VAL A 131 -11.83 31.65 -24.04
N HIS A 132 -12.52 32.67 -24.58
CA HIS A 132 -11.95 33.53 -25.62
C HIS A 132 -10.70 34.27 -25.13
N TYR A 133 -10.72 34.80 -23.90
CA TYR A 133 -9.55 35.46 -23.32
C TYR A 133 -8.38 34.48 -23.14
N ALA A 134 -8.63 33.27 -22.62
CA ALA A 134 -7.61 32.24 -22.46
C ALA A 134 -6.94 31.87 -23.80
N GLN A 135 -7.74 31.71 -24.86
CA GLN A 135 -7.26 31.39 -26.19
C GLN A 135 -6.50 32.55 -26.85
N GLU A 136 -6.96 33.80 -26.66
CA GLU A 136 -6.23 35.00 -27.12
C GLU A 136 -4.83 35.07 -26.49
N LYS A 137 -4.69 34.63 -25.23
CA LYS A 137 -3.41 34.53 -24.53
C LYS A 137 -2.59 33.27 -24.85
N GLY A 138 -3.12 32.39 -25.70
CA GLY A 138 -2.42 31.18 -26.16
C GLY A 138 -2.54 29.98 -25.23
N LEU A 139 -3.43 29.99 -24.23
CA LEU A 139 -3.73 28.79 -23.44
C LEU A 139 -4.61 27.81 -24.22
N LYS A 140 -4.36 26.52 -24.03
CA LYS A 140 -5.32 25.46 -24.36
C LYS A 140 -6.37 25.40 -23.26
N VAL A 141 -7.63 25.20 -23.63
CA VAL A 141 -8.75 25.23 -22.69
C VAL A 141 -9.47 23.89 -22.68
N ASN A 142 -9.60 23.31 -21.49
CA ASN A 142 -10.52 22.23 -21.19
C ASN A 142 -11.64 22.76 -20.29
N VAL A 143 -12.78 22.08 -20.22
CA VAL A 143 -13.93 22.52 -19.42
C VAL A 143 -14.48 21.38 -18.57
N TYR A 144 -14.53 21.59 -17.25
CA TYR A 144 -15.29 20.75 -16.33
C TYR A 144 -16.74 21.16 -16.29
N LEU A 145 -17.64 20.19 -16.41
CA LEU A 145 -19.05 20.33 -16.13
C LEU A 145 -19.31 19.81 -14.71
N GLU A 146 -18.94 20.58 -13.68
CA GLU A 146 -19.10 20.15 -12.27
C GLU A 146 -20.53 19.71 -11.97
N ASP A 147 -20.70 18.58 -11.29
CA ASP A 147 -21.99 17.96 -11.02
C ASP A 147 -22.75 17.51 -12.30
N TRP A 148 -22.01 17.18 -13.37
CA TRP A 148 -22.60 16.69 -14.63
C TRP A 148 -23.48 15.46 -14.43
N SER A 149 -23.11 14.51 -13.56
CA SER A 149 -23.92 13.31 -13.33
C SER A 149 -25.35 13.63 -12.90
N ASN A 150 -25.53 14.50 -11.89
CA ASN A 150 -26.85 14.98 -11.48
C ASN A 150 -27.48 15.92 -12.51
N GLY A 151 -26.66 16.72 -13.21
CA GLY A 151 -27.13 17.59 -14.29
C GLY A 151 -27.80 16.80 -15.40
N TYR A 152 -27.16 15.73 -15.86
CA TYR A 152 -27.68 14.84 -16.89
C TYR A 152 -28.91 14.07 -16.40
N GLN A 153 -28.87 13.55 -15.17
CA GLN A 153 -29.98 12.78 -14.61
C GLN A 153 -31.25 13.61 -14.40
N ASN A 154 -31.11 14.86 -13.91
CA ASN A 154 -32.26 15.67 -13.51
C ASN A 154 -32.67 16.72 -14.57
N SER A 155 -31.73 17.20 -15.37
CA SER A 155 -31.92 18.30 -16.32
C SER A 155 -31.09 18.10 -17.61
N PRO A 156 -31.28 17.02 -18.37
CA PRO A 156 -30.45 16.74 -19.56
C PRO A 156 -30.55 17.85 -20.62
N ASP A 157 -31.69 18.52 -20.75
CA ASP A 157 -31.86 19.66 -21.67
C ASP A 157 -30.94 20.84 -21.32
N TYR A 158 -30.66 21.07 -20.04
CA TYR A 158 -29.68 22.08 -19.61
C TYR A 158 -28.28 21.71 -20.07
N VAL A 159 -27.89 20.44 -19.88
CA VAL A 159 -26.57 19.92 -20.30
C VAL A 159 -26.41 20.07 -21.80
N TYR A 160 -27.40 19.64 -22.58
CA TYR A 160 -27.36 19.77 -24.03
C TYR A 160 -27.33 21.21 -24.50
N ALA A 161 -28.13 22.09 -23.91
CA ALA A 161 -28.12 23.50 -24.28
C ALA A 161 -26.79 24.18 -23.92
N LEU A 162 -26.16 23.81 -22.79
CA LEU A 162 -24.81 24.28 -22.45
C LEU A 162 -23.79 23.81 -23.49
N MET A 163 -23.79 22.51 -23.82
CA MET A 163 -22.89 21.95 -24.83
C MET A 163 -23.10 22.55 -26.22
N ASP A 164 -24.34 22.76 -26.64
CA ASP A 164 -24.69 23.35 -27.94
C ASP A 164 -24.10 24.76 -28.09
N ASN A 165 -24.03 25.53 -27.00
CA ASN A 165 -23.39 26.84 -27.00
C ASN A 165 -21.85 26.79 -26.98
N LEU A 166 -21.25 25.72 -26.46
CA LEU A 166 -19.79 25.61 -26.27
C LEU A 166 -19.07 24.81 -27.36
N ARG A 167 -19.76 23.94 -28.11
CA ARG A 167 -19.16 22.97 -29.04
C ARG A 167 -18.27 23.56 -30.15
N HIS A 168 -18.44 24.84 -30.51
CA HIS A 168 -17.68 25.50 -31.59
C HIS A 168 -16.62 26.48 -31.09
N THR A 169 -16.25 26.40 -29.81
CA THR A 169 -15.37 27.38 -29.16
C THR A 169 -13.90 26.97 -29.16
N GLY A 170 -13.52 25.82 -29.72
CA GLY A 170 -12.14 25.35 -29.71
C GLY A 170 -11.66 24.84 -28.33
N ILE A 171 -12.59 24.47 -27.44
CA ILE A 171 -12.29 23.69 -26.24
C ILE A 171 -11.73 22.33 -26.65
N ASN A 172 -10.64 21.91 -26.01
CA ASN A 172 -9.95 20.67 -26.33
C ASN A 172 -10.66 19.45 -25.73
N HIS A 173 -11.01 19.51 -24.44
CA HIS A 173 -11.68 18.42 -23.72
C HIS A 173 -12.87 18.94 -22.91
N PHE A 174 -13.99 18.22 -22.99
CA PHE A 174 -15.16 18.40 -22.13
C PHE A 174 -15.16 17.30 -21.07
N MET A 175 -14.91 17.68 -19.82
CA MET A 175 -14.75 16.77 -18.71
C MET A 175 -16.08 16.59 -17.99
N LEU A 176 -16.51 15.33 -17.90
CA LEU A 176 -17.81 14.91 -17.38
C LEU A 176 -17.62 14.21 -16.04
N PRO A 177 -17.62 14.95 -14.91
CA PRO A 177 -17.44 14.37 -13.59
C PRO A 177 -18.73 13.72 -13.07
N ASP A 178 -18.56 12.54 -12.48
CA ASP A 178 -19.51 11.99 -11.52
C ASP A 178 -19.13 12.49 -10.12
N THR A 179 -19.38 13.78 -9.88
CA THR A 179 -18.88 14.54 -8.71
C THR A 179 -19.21 13.90 -7.37
N LEU A 180 -20.34 13.23 -7.27
CA LEU A 180 -20.80 12.55 -6.03
C LEU A 180 -20.67 11.02 -6.10
N GLY A 181 -20.08 10.49 -7.17
CA GLY A 181 -19.88 9.05 -7.37
C GLY A 181 -21.18 8.25 -7.41
N VAL A 182 -22.28 8.85 -7.88
CA VAL A 182 -23.65 8.31 -7.75
C VAL A 182 -24.06 7.41 -8.91
N LEU A 183 -23.34 7.43 -10.02
CA LEU A 183 -23.75 6.70 -11.21
C LEU A 183 -23.42 5.21 -11.10
N SER A 184 -24.32 4.36 -11.59
CA SER A 184 -24.03 2.96 -11.85
C SER A 184 -23.34 2.78 -13.22
N PRO A 185 -22.69 1.62 -13.49
CA PRO A 185 -22.09 1.37 -14.79
C PRO A 185 -23.06 1.48 -15.97
N ASP A 186 -24.34 1.14 -15.77
CA ASP A 186 -25.36 1.24 -16.83
C ASP A 186 -25.76 2.70 -17.09
N ASP A 187 -25.85 3.52 -16.04
CA ASP A 187 -26.07 4.96 -16.15
C ASP A 187 -24.91 5.61 -16.88
N VAL A 188 -23.67 5.32 -16.46
CA VAL A 188 -22.44 5.85 -17.09
C VAL A 188 -22.39 5.48 -18.58
N PHE A 189 -22.68 4.22 -18.92
CA PHE A 189 -22.69 3.80 -20.33
C PHE A 189 -23.75 4.56 -21.13
N THR A 190 -24.96 4.68 -20.61
CA THR A 190 -26.08 5.34 -21.28
C THR A 190 -25.79 6.82 -21.47
N TYR A 191 -25.47 7.54 -20.38
CA TYR A 191 -25.32 9.00 -20.38
C TYR A 191 -24.14 9.44 -21.24
N LEU A 192 -23.00 8.75 -21.13
CA LEU A 192 -21.84 9.07 -21.96
C LEU A 192 -22.05 8.67 -23.43
N SER A 193 -22.78 7.59 -23.71
CA SER A 193 -23.09 7.22 -25.09
C SER A 193 -23.94 8.30 -25.75
N ASP A 194 -24.92 8.85 -25.03
CA ASP A 194 -25.75 9.94 -25.54
C ASP A 194 -24.91 11.19 -25.85
N MET A 195 -23.98 11.55 -24.95
CA MET A 195 -23.05 12.67 -25.17
C MET A 195 -22.14 12.44 -26.38
N CYS A 196 -21.47 11.28 -26.44
CA CYS A 196 -20.56 10.92 -27.53
C CYS A 196 -21.28 10.79 -28.88
N HIS A 197 -22.50 10.25 -28.93
CA HIS A 197 -23.28 10.14 -30.16
C HIS A 197 -23.82 11.49 -30.64
N ARG A 198 -24.24 12.36 -29.72
CA ARG A 198 -24.77 13.69 -30.07
C ARG A 198 -23.66 14.64 -30.52
N TYR A 199 -22.47 14.51 -29.96
CA TYR A 199 -21.33 15.38 -30.23
C TYR A 199 -20.08 14.58 -30.66
N PRO A 200 -20.13 13.86 -31.80
CA PRO A 200 -19.06 12.95 -32.21
C PRO A 200 -17.74 13.67 -32.56
N GLU A 201 -17.76 14.98 -32.77
CA GLU A 201 -16.58 15.80 -33.01
C GLU A 201 -15.87 16.26 -31.73
N LEU A 202 -16.52 16.16 -30.57
CA LEU A 202 -15.97 16.61 -29.29
C LEU A 202 -15.20 15.49 -28.59
N GLN A 203 -14.20 15.89 -27.80
CA GLN A 203 -13.48 14.97 -26.92
C GLN A 203 -14.08 15.03 -25.53
N PHE A 204 -14.45 13.87 -25.00
CA PHE A 204 -15.01 13.75 -23.66
C PHE A 204 -14.05 13.01 -22.75
N ASP A 205 -13.88 13.59 -21.56
CA ASP A 205 -13.14 12.97 -20.46
C ASP A 205 -14.15 12.54 -19.40
N PHE A 206 -13.88 11.43 -18.71
CA PHE A 206 -14.71 10.99 -17.59
C PHE A 206 -13.94 11.06 -16.27
N HIS A 207 -14.56 11.66 -15.26
CA HIS A 207 -13.98 11.86 -13.93
C HIS A 207 -14.84 11.21 -12.85
N PRO A 208 -14.58 9.93 -12.52
CA PRO A 208 -15.38 9.19 -11.54
C PRO A 208 -14.87 9.32 -10.10
N HIS A 209 -15.75 9.76 -9.21
CA HIS A 209 -15.59 9.55 -7.77
C HIS A 209 -16.04 8.13 -7.36
N ASN A 210 -15.65 7.72 -6.16
CA ASN A 210 -15.75 6.34 -5.68
C ASN A 210 -16.69 6.15 -4.48
N ASP A 211 -17.65 7.05 -4.26
CA ASP A 211 -18.55 7.06 -3.09
C ASP A 211 -19.31 5.72 -2.88
N TYR A 212 -19.68 5.02 -3.96
CA TYR A 212 -20.31 3.68 -3.91
C TYR A 212 -19.35 2.51 -4.17
N GLY A 213 -18.05 2.77 -4.32
CA GLY A 213 -17.05 1.75 -4.68
C GLY A 213 -17.15 1.27 -6.15
N LEU A 214 -17.76 2.08 -7.02
CA LEU A 214 -18.03 1.72 -8.43
C LEU A 214 -17.08 2.39 -9.43
N ALA A 215 -16.12 3.22 -9.00
CA ALA A 215 -15.35 4.06 -9.90
C ALA A 215 -14.61 3.28 -11.01
N THR A 216 -13.92 2.18 -10.65
CA THR A 216 -13.22 1.31 -11.64
C THR A 216 -14.19 0.65 -12.63
N ALA A 217 -15.38 0.24 -12.18
CA ALA A 217 -16.40 -0.32 -13.07
C ALA A 217 -17.01 0.74 -14.00
N ASN A 218 -17.23 1.95 -13.47
CA ASN A 218 -17.70 3.11 -14.22
C ASN A 218 -16.69 3.54 -15.29
N VAL A 219 -15.38 3.47 -15.02
CA VAL A 219 -14.34 3.68 -16.04
C VAL A 219 -14.50 2.73 -17.22
N MET A 220 -14.74 1.43 -16.97
CA MET A 220 -14.96 0.48 -18.05
C MET A 220 -16.21 0.82 -18.87
N ALA A 221 -17.29 1.26 -18.21
CA ALA A 221 -18.50 1.69 -18.88
C ALA A 221 -18.26 2.94 -19.75
N ALA A 222 -17.55 3.93 -19.22
CA ALA A 222 -17.21 5.16 -19.92
C ALA A 222 -16.38 4.90 -21.19
N VAL A 223 -15.35 4.05 -21.09
CA VAL A 223 -14.51 3.69 -22.24
C VAL A 223 -15.31 2.90 -23.29
N ARG A 224 -16.30 2.10 -22.90
CA ARG A 224 -17.22 1.46 -23.86
C ARG A 224 -18.15 2.47 -24.54
N ALA A 225 -18.55 3.53 -23.85
CA ALA A 225 -19.41 4.58 -24.37
C ALA A 225 -18.69 5.50 -25.38
N GLY A 226 -17.35 5.53 -25.35
CA GLY A 226 -16.54 6.22 -26.35
C GLY A 226 -15.77 7.44 -25.84
N VAL A 227 -15.62 7.62 -24.53
CA VAL A 227 -14.75 8.68 -23.98
C VAL A 227 -13.29 8.45 -24.39
N SER A 228 -12.54 9.54 -24.55
CA SER A 228 -11.15 9.50 -25.00
C SER A 228 -10.15 9.58 -23.86
N SER A 229 -10.57 10.08 -22.68
CA SER A 229 -9.70 10.23 -21.50
C SER A 229 -10.42 9.85 -20.20
N ILE A 230 -9.65 9.36 -19.23
CA ILE A 230 -10.11 9.02 -17.88
C ILE A 230 -9.28 9.76 -16.85
N HIS A 231 -9.94 10.36 -15.87
CA HIS A 231 -9.28 10.97 -14.72
C HIS A 231 -9.13 9.95 -13.59
N CYS A 232 -8.01 9.99 -12.89
CA CYS A 232 -7.73 9.08 -11.77
C CYS A 232 -6.74 9.72 -10.80
N THR A 233 -6.54 9.07 -9.65
CA THR A 233 -5.50 9.47 -8.69
C THR A 233 -4.70 8.26 -8.23
N ILE A 234 -3.47 8.52 -7.79
CA ILE A 234 -2.69 7.56 -7.02
C ILE A 234 -3.42 7.31 -5.69
N ASN A 235 -3.57 6.03 -5.34
CA ASN A 235 -4.12 5.56 -4.06
C ASN A 235 -5.58 5.97 -3.77
N CYS A 236 -6.40 6.22 -4.81
CA CYS A 236 -7.78 6.72 -4.65
C CYS A 236 -7.85 8.00 -3.80
N LEU A 237 -6.84 8.87 -3.86
CA LEU A 237 -6.94 10.17 -3.19
C LEU A 237 -8.03 11.03 -3.84
N GLY A 238 -8.69 11.85 -3.03
CA GLY A 238 -9.77 12.75 -3.42
C GLY A 238 -10.70 13.05 -2.25
N GLU A 239 -11.71 13.88 -2.49
CA GLU A 239 -12.75 14.14 -1.49
C GLU A 239 -13.52 12.85 -1.13
N ARG A 240 -13.92 12.72 0.15
CA ARG A 240 -14.78 11.62 0.66
C ARG A 240 -14.16 10.23 0.46
N ALA A 241 -14.71 9.43 -0.46
CA ALA A 241 -14.21 8.11 -0.83
C ALA A 241 -13.14 8.16 -1.94
N GLY A 242 -12.83 9.35 -2.44
CA GLY A 242 -11.80 9.61 -3.43
C GLY A 242 -12.23 9.35 -4.87
N ASN A 243 -11.23 9.31 -5.74
CA ASN A 243 -11.37 9.06 -7.18
C ASN A 243 -11.08 7.61 -7.54
N ALA A 244 -11.29 7.25 -8.82
CA ALA A 244 -10.76 6.00 -9.36
C ALA A 244 -9.23 5.89 -9.16
N SER A 245 -8.77 4.71 -8.72
CA SER A 245 -7.35 4.38 -8.60
C SER A 245 -6.69 4.29 -9.97
N LEU A 246 -5.63 5.05 -10.20
CA LEU A 246 -4.81 4.94 -11.42
C LEU A 246 -4.31 3.50 -11.62
N ALA A 247 -3.89 2.83 -10.55
CA ALA A 247 -3.40 1.46 -10.61
C ALA A 247 -4.47 0.50 -11.13
N GLU A 248 -5.70 0.61 -10.62
CA GLU A 248 -6.82 -0.22 -11.05
C GLU A 248 -7.25 0.10 -12.49
N VAL A 249 -7.34 1.39 -12.82
CA VAL A 249 -7.70 1.89 -14.14
C VAL A 249 -6.73 1.38 -15.21
N ALA A 250 -5.42 1.58 -15.00
CA ALA A 250 -4.41 1.15 -15.96
C ALA A 250 -4.49 -0.36 -16.24
N VAL A 251 -4.59 -1.16 -15.17
CA VAL A 251 -4.64 -2.62 -15.28
C VAL A 251 -5.95 -3.10 -15.93
N VAL A 252 -7.11 -2.55 -15.55
CA VAL A 252 -8.40 -3.03 -16.08
C VAL A 252 -8.57 -2.68 -17.55
N LEU A 253 -8.15 -1.47 -17.96
CA LEU A 253 -8.20 -1.05 -19.36
C LEU A 253 -7.27 -1.91 -20.23
N ARG A 254 -6.08 -2.24 -19.74
CA ARG A 254 -5.13 -3.11 -20.43
C ARG A 254 -5.62 -4.56 -20.50
N ASP A 255 -5.98 -5.15 -19.36
CA ASP A 255 -6.22 -6.60 -19.26
C ASP A 255 -7.63 -7.03 -19.68
N LYS A 256 -8.63 -6.16 -19.48
CA LYS A 256 -10.05 -6.48 -19.73
C LYS A 256 -10.61 -5.80 -20.97
N MET A 257 -10.03 -4.66 -21.37
CA MET A 257 -10.50 -3.90 -22.53
C MET A 257 -9.51 -3.86 -23.69
N ASN A 258 -8.31 -4.44 -23.52
CA ASN A 258 -7.23 -4.46 -24.52
C ASN A 258 -6.92 -3.06 -25.07
N LYS A 259 -6.94 -2.05 -24.19
CA LYS A 259 -6.58 -0.68 -24.55
C LYS A 259 -5.08 -0.48 -24.47
N GLU A 260 -4.55 0.28 -25.42
CA GLU A 260 -3.19 0.79 -25.39
C GLU A 260 -3.13 2.00 -24.47
N LEU A 261 -2.17 1.98 -23.54
CA LEU A 261 -1.92 3.03 -22.56
C LEU A 261 -0.42 3.33 -22.51
N SER A 262 -0.07 4.59 -22.28
CA SER A 262 1.31 5.07 -22.08
C SER A 262 1.96 4.59 -20.77
N ILE A 263 1.16 4.11 -19.82
CA ILE A 263 1.56 3.79 -18.45
C ILE A 263 2.61 2.67 -18.35
N ASP A 264 3.73 2.97 -17.68
CA ASP A 264 4.71 1.98 -17.22
C ASP A 264 4.31 1.43 -15.84
N GLU A 265 3.64 0.27 -15.86
CA GLU A 265 3.12 -0.37 -14.64
C GLU A 265 4.21 -0.79 -13.64
N SER A 266 5.48 -0.87 -14.07
CA SER A 266 6.60 -1.22 -13.19
C SER A 266 6.88 -0.16 -12.13
N TYR A 267 6.36 1.07 -12.30
CA TYR A 267 6.51 2.19 -11.36
C TYR A 267 5.29 2.44 -10.46
N ILE A 268 4.16 1.78 -10.70
CA ILE A 268 2.89 2.00 -9.97
C ILE A 268 3.09 1.89 -8.45
N VAL A 269 3.70 0.81 -7.99
CA VAL A 269 3.86 0.52 -6.55
C VAL A 269 4.82 1.52 -5.89
N ARG A 270 5.91 1.88 -6.59
CA ARG A 270 6.86 2.88 -6.09
C ARG A 270 6.20 4.24 -5.94
N LEU A 271 5.38 4.63 -6.91
CA LEU A 271 4.65 5.90 -6.87
C LEU A 271 3.57 5.90 -5.80
N SER A 272 2.82 4.80 -5.64
CA SER A 272 1.90 4.56 -4.53
C SER A 272 2.58 4.78 -3.17
N ASN A 273 3.75 4.18 -2.95
CA ASN A 273 4.49 4.33 -1.69
C ASN A 273 4.98 5.77 -1.47
N MET A 274 5.42 6.45 -2.52
CA MET A 274 5.83 7.86 -2.43
C MET A 274 4.65 8.75 -2.02
N VAL A 275 3.49 8.57 -2.65
CA VAL A 275 2.28 9.33 -2.32
C VAL A 275 1.77 8.97 -0.92
N GLU A 276 1.79 7.71 -0.50
CA GLU A 276 1.45 7.30 0.87
C GLU A 276 2.34 8.00 1.91
N ASN A 277 3.65 8.09 1.66
CA ASN A 277 4.59 8.76 2.56
C ASN A 277 4.36 10.27 2.64
N PHE A 278 4.14 10.95 1.51
CA PHE A 278 3.93 12.41 1.48
C PHE A 278 2.53 12.82 1.97
N SER A 279 1.50 12.03 1.64
CA SER A 279 0.12 12.33 2.07
C SER A 279 -0.17 11.91 3.51
N GLY A 280 0.63 10.98 4.07
CA GLY A 280 0.34 10.33 5.35
C GLY A 280 -0.87 9.39 5.31
N LYS A 281 -1.45 9.13 4.12
CA LYS A 281 -2.60 8.24 3.93
C LYS A 281 -2.14 6.85 3.53
N ARG A 282 -2.32 5.90 4.45
CA ARG A 282 -1.96 4.51 4.21
C ARG A 282 -2.93 3.82 3.27
N VAL A 283 -2.38 3.01 2.37
CA VAL A 283 -3.16 2.13 1.51
C VAL A 283 -3.59 0.88 2.30
N ALA A 284 -4.80 0.40 2.06
CA ALA A 284 -5.25 -0.85 2.66
C ALA A 284 -4.37 -2.03 2.19
N ALA A 285 -4.05 -2.96 3.09
CA ALA A 285 -3.18 -4.10 2.75
C ALA A 285 -3.75 -4.97 1.61
N ASN A 286 -5.08 -4.99 1.46
CA ASN A 286 -5.79 -5.69 0.39
C ASN A 286 -6.22 -4.79 -0.78
N ALA A 287 -5.74 -3.55 -0.87
CA ALA A 287 -6.05 -2.67 -2.00
C ALA A 287 -5.57 -3.30 -3.33
N PRO A 288 -6.41 -3.35 -4.38
CA PRO A 288 -6.05 -4.00 -5.63
C PRO A 288 -4.73 -3.47 -6.21
N ILE A 289 -3.90 -4.37 -6.77
CA ILE A 289 -2.60 -4.09 -7.41
C ILE A 289 -1.49 -3.64 -6.44
N ILE A 290 -1.76 -2.64 -5.60
CA ILE A 290 -0.75 -1.96 -4.77
C ILE A 290 -0.66 -2.47 -3.33
N GLY A 291 -1.72 -3.12 -2.81
CA GLY A 291 -1.78 -3.58 -1.43
C GLY A 291 -0.68 -4.61 -1.08
N ALA A 292 -0.22 -4.61 0.17
CA ALA A 292 0.81 -5.54 0.64
C ALA A 292 0.43 -7.02 0.44
N ASP A 293 -0.86 -7.35 0.52
CA ASP A 293 -1.37 -8.73 0.54
C ASP A 293 -1.71 -9.30 -0.85
N VAL A 294 -1.85 -8.46 -1.89
CA VAL A 294 -2.49 -8.90 -3.16
C VAL A 294 -1.68 -9.94 -3.96
N PHE A 295 -0.40 -10.12 -3.65
CA PHE A 295 0.47 -11.14 -4.25
C PHE A 295 0.95 -12.19 -3.24
N THR A 296 0.33 -12.23 -2.06
CA THR A 296 0.70 -13.14 -0.96
C THR A 296 -0.27 -14.30 -0.89
N GLN A 297 0.24 -15.53 -0.97
CA GLN A 297 -0.57 -16.75 -0.87
C GLN A 297 -0.47 -17.32 0.54
N THR A 298 -1.61 -17.41 1.22
CA THR A 298 -1.69 -17.86 2.62
C THR A 298 -2.08 -19.34 2.76
N ALA A 299 -2.92 -19.85 1.86
CA ALA A 299 -3.38 -21.23 1.91
C ALA A 299 -2.37 -22.19 1.25
N GLY A 300 -1.90 -23.19 2.01
CA GLY A 300 -0.97 -24.20 1.49
C GLY A 300 -1.45 -24.95 0.25
N ILE A 301 -2.77 -25.09 0.07
CA ILE A 301 -3.38 -25.68 -1.14
C ILE A 301 -3.14 -24.83 -2.40
N HIS A 302 -3.10 -23.49 -2.26
CA HIS A 302 -2.85 -22.60 -3.40
C HIS A 302 -1.36 -22.64 -3.80
N ALA A 303 -0.46 -22.71 -2.81
CA ALA A 303 0.97 -22.87 -3.05
C ALA A 303 1.30 -24.21 -3.74
N ASP A 304 0.66 -25.30 -3.31
CA ASP A 304 0.79 -26.62 -3.96
C ASP A 304 0.24 -26.62 -5.40
N GLY A 305 -0.92 -26.00 -5.63
CA GLY A 305 -1.49 -25.84 -6.98
C GLY A 305 -0.61 -25.01 -7.92
N ASP A 306 0.03 -23.96 -7.40
CA ASP A 306 1.01 -23.18 -8.17
C ASP A 306 2.27 -23.97 -8.50
N GLN A 307 2.75 -24.82 -7.59
CA GLN A 307 3.89 -25.70 -7.84
C GLN A 307 3.58 -26.76 -8.91
N LYS A 308 2.36 -27.31 -8.91
CA LYS A 308 1.96 -28.41 -9.80
C LYS A 308 1.57 -27.98 -11.21
N GLY A 309 1.41 -26.69 -11.46
CA GLY A 309 1.06 -26.19 -12.80
C GLY A 309 0.76 -24.71 -12.91
N GLY A 310 1.08 -23.90 -11.90
CA GLY A 310 0.74 -22.46 -11.90
C GLY A 310 -0.77 -22.20 -11.88
N LEU A 311 -1.55 -23.07 -11.23
CA LEU A 311 -3.02 -23.06 -11.30
C LEU A 311 -3.67 -21.78 -10.73
N TYR A 312 -2.98 -21.08 -9.83
CA TYR A 312 -3.44 -19.84 -9.21
C TYR A 312 -2.65 -18.61 -9.70
N LYS A 313 -1.98 -18.72 -10.85
CA LYS A 313 -1.35 -17.58 -11.52
C LYS A 313 -2.34 -16.85 -12.41
N THR A 314 -2.40 -15.53 -12.26
CA THR A 314 -3.15 -14.63 -13.15
C THR A 314 -2.18 -13.78 -13.98
N LYS A 315 -2.70 -12.97 -14.90
CA LYS A 315 -1.93 -11.93 -15.62
C LYS A 315 -1.36 -10.85 -14.67
N LEU A 316 -1.83 -10.82 -13.43
CA LEU A 316 -1.34 -9.92 -12.36
C LEU A 316 -0.19 -10.62 -11.62
N GLY A 317 0.92 -10.85 -12.31
CA GLY A 317 2.16 -11.26 -11.65
C GLY A 317 2.77 -10.06 -10.90
N PRO A 318 3.34 -10.24 -9.70
CA PRO A 318 4.00 -9.13 -9.00
C PRO A 318 5.16 -8.55 -9.80
N GLU A 319 5.83 -9.35 -10.63
CA GLU A 319 6.99 -8.94 -11.43
C GLU A 319 6.61 -7.82 -12.42
N ARG A 320 5.36 -7.81 -12.89
CA ARG A 320 4.77 -6.75 -13.73
C ARG A 320 4.79 -5.37 -13.05
N PHE A 321 4.75 -5.36 -11.72
CA PHE A 321 4.70 -4.15 -10.90
C PHE A 321 5.99 -3.94 -10.09
N SER A 322 7.11 -4.52 -10.54
CA SER A 322 8.40 -4.51 -9.84
C SER A 322 8.35 -5.05 -8.41
N ARG A 323 7.46 -6.01 -8.15
CA ARG A 323 7.32 -6.72 -6.88
C ARG A 323 7.79 -8.16 -7.02
N ILE A 324 8.07 -8.77 -5.88
CA ILE A 324 8.32 -10.22 -5.78
C ILE A 324 7.11 -10.90 -5.14
N ARG A 325 6.81 -12.12 -5.58
CA ARG A 325 5.85 -13.02 -4.90
C ARG A 325 6.41 -13.32 -3.50
N SER A 326 5.56 -13.32 -2.50
CA SER A 326 5.90 -13.80 -1.16
C SER A 326 4.92 -14.88 -0.73
N TYR A 327 5.40 -15.82 0.07
CA TYR A 327 4.59 -16.92 0.60
C TYR A 327 4.55 -16.77 2.12
N ALA A 328 3.35 -16.61 2.68
CA ALA A 328 3.23 -16.33 4.11
C ALA A 328 3.75 -17.50 4.97
N LEU A 329 4.45 -17.15 6.05
CA LEU A 329 4.90 -18.06 7.09
C LEU A 329 4.00 -17.90 8.33
N GLY A 330 3.38 -18.97 8.79
CA GLY A 330 2.47 -18.97 9.94
C GLY A 330 1.62 -20.23 10.03
N LYS A 331 0.48 -20.14 10.73
CA LYS A 331 -0.42 -21.29 11.01
C LYS A 331 -0.86 -22.06 9.77
N MET A 332 -1.08 -21.36 8.65
CA MET A 332 -1.57 -21.96 7.40
C MET A 332 -0.46 -22.42 6.45
N SER A 333 0.81 -22.28 6.85
CA SER A 333 1.94 -22.68 6.03
C SER A 333 1.96 -24.20 5.83
N GLY A 334 2.23 -24.61 4.59
CA GLY A 334 2.45 -26.00 4.21
C GLY A 334 3.87 -26.19 3.66
N LYS A 335 4.20 -27.45 3.34
CA LYS A 335 5.52 -27.82 2.78
C LYS A 335 5.92 -26.96 1.56
N ALA A 336 4.98 -26.69 0.66
CA ALA A 336 5.23 -25.88 -0.54
C ALA A 336 5.56 -24.40 -0.21
N SER A 337 4.89 -23.79 0.77
CA SER A 337 5.17 -22.41 1.21
C SER A 337 6.55 -22.32 1.89
N LEU A 338 6.90 -23.28 2.75
CA LEU A 338 8.24 -23.34 3.34
C LEU A 338 9.32 -23.51 2.27
N LYS A 339 9.13 -24.45 1.33
CA LYS A 339 10.08 -24.69 0.25
C LYS A 339 10.33 -23.43 -0.59
N LYS A 340 9.28 -22.67 -0.91
CA LYS A 340 9.40 -21.42 -1.68
C LYS A 340 10.16 -20.32 -0.94
N ASN A 341 9.95 -20.17 0.37
CA ASN A 341 10.74 -19.24 1.17
C ASN A 341 12.22 -19.68 1.29
N LEU A 342 12.48 -20.97 1.39
CA LEU A 342 13.85 -21.51 1.38
C LEU A 342 14.56 -21.25 0.04
N GLU A 343 13.87 -21.48 -1.09
CA GLU A 343 14.35 -21.16 -2.43
C GLU A 343 14.68 -19.65 -2.58
N GLN A 344 13.88 -18.76 -1.97
CA GLN A 344 14.13 -17.31 -2.00
C GLN A 344 15.37 -16.88 -1.20
N LEU A 345 15.76 -17.66 -0.19
CA LEU A 345 16.92 -17.41 0.65
C LEU A 345 18.17 -18.17 0.19
N ASP A 346 18.09 -18.88 -0.95
CA ASP A 346 19.13 -19.80 -1.42
C ASP A 346 19.53 -20.84 -0.36
N LEU A 347 18.56 -21.31 0.43
CA LEU A 347 18.74 -22.33 1.47
C LEU A 347 18.15 -23.68 1.04
N ASP A 348 18.86 -24.76 1.37
CA ASP A 348 18.35 -26.12 1.20
C ASP A 348 18.38 -26.89 2.53
N LEU A 349 17.34 -27.68 2.78
CA LEU A 349 17.15 -28.46 4.00
C LEU A 349 16.66 -29.86 3.63
N SER A 350 17.13 -30.88 4.36
CA SER A 350 16.59 -32.24 4.23
C SER A 350 15.08 -32.27 4.54
N GLU A 351 14.34 -33.23 3.97
CA GLU A 351 12.89 -33.34 4.21
C GLU A 351 12.53 -33.46 5.70
N GLU A 352 13.39 -34.13 6.49
CA GLU A 352 13.23 -34.25 7.93
C GLU A 352 13.31 -32.87 8.62
N ASN A 353 14.31 -32.06 8.26
CA ASN A 353 14.50 -30.73 8.82
C ASN A 353 13.42 -29.75 8.34
N GLN A 354 12.98 -29.84 7.09
CA GLN A 354 11.83 -29.06 6.59
C GLN A 354 10.57 -29.34 7.40
N LYS A 355 10.31 -30.61 7.76
CA LYS A 355 9.16 -30.98 8.59
C LYS A 355 9.24 -30.33 9.97
N LYS A 356 10.39 -30.42 10.65
CA LYS A 356 10.60 -29.81 11.98
C LYS A 356 10.46 -28.29 11.95
N VAL A 357 11.03 -27.64 10.94
CA VAL A 357 10.92 -26.18 10.74
C VAL A 357 9.47 -25.78 10.46
N LEU A 358 8.74 -26.54 9.64
CA LEU A 358 7.33 -26.27 9.37
C LEU A 358 6.47 -26.37 10.64
N GLU A 359 6.67 -27.42 11.45
CA GLU A 359 5.98 -27.58 12.74
C GLU A 359 6.26 -26.40 13.69
N ARG A 360 7.51 -25.91 13.71
CA ARG A 360 7.89 -24.73 14.50
C ARG A 360 7.21 -23.45 14.02
N ILE A 361 7.16 -23.22 12.70
CA ILE A 361 6.47 -22.07 12.08
C ILE A 361 4.98 -22.08 12.40
N VAL A 362 4.33 -23.25 12.28
CA VAL A 362 2.91 -23.41 12.62
C VAL A 362 2.67 -23.11 14.10
N SER A 363 3.51 -23.63 15.00
CA SER A 363 3.41 -23.38 16.44
C SER A 363 3.59 -21.90 16.83
N LEU A 364 4.54 -21.20 16.19
CA LEU A 364 4.75 -19.76 16.38
C LEU A 364 3.55 -18.95 15.85
N GLY A 365 3.03 -19.34 14.68
CA GLY A 365 1.83 -18.72 14.09
C GLY A 365 0.55 -18.94 14.91
N ASP A 366 0.37 -20.11 15.52
CA ASP A 366 -0.74 -20.39 16.45
C ASP A 366 -0.72 -19.46 17.67
N SER A 367 0.47 -19.00 18.07
CA SER A 367 0.66 -18.04 19.16
C SER A 367 0.48 -16.58 18.74
N LYS A 368 -0.12 -16.33 17.55
CA LYS A 368 -0.31 -15.01 16.93
C LYS A 368 0.98 -14.21 16.71
N GLN A 369 2.13 -14.88 16.62
CA GLN A 369 3.39 -14.23 16.28
C GLN A 369 3.46 -14.03 14.76
N THR A 370 3.84 -12.83 14.33
CA THR A 370 4.10 -12.54 12.91
C THR A 370 5.46 -13.12 12.55
N ILE A 371 5.51 -13.91 11.48
CA ILE A 371 6.75 -14.53 10.98
C ILE A 371 7.01 -13.99 9.58
N THR A 372 8.18 -13.41 9.40
CA THR A 372 8.68 -12.89 8.13
C THR A 372 9.69 -13.86 7.52
N THR A 373 10.03 -13.66 6.25
CA THR A 373 11.10 -14.43 5.60
C THR A 373 12.45 -14.19 6.27
N ASP A 374 12.68 -13.00 6.85
CA ASP A 374 13.91 -12.67 7.59
C ASP A 374 14.02 -13.40 8.93
N ASP A 375 12.89 -13.84 9.51
CA ASP A 375 12.86 -14.67 10.72
C ASP A 375 13.26 -16.14 10.44
N LEU A 376 13.14 -16.58 9.18
CA LEU A 376 13.28 -17.99 8.81
C LEU A 376 14.68 -18.57 9.12
N PRO A 377 15.82 -17.89 8.85
CA PRO A 377 17.15 -18.38 9.24
C PRO A 377 17.29 -18.62 10.74
N PHE A 378 16.68 -17.78 11.58
CA PHE A 378 16.72 -17.92 13.03
C PHE A 378 15.91 -19.13 13.50
N ILE A 379 14.73 -19.33 12.91
CA ILE A 379 13.90 -20.52 13.19
C ILE A 379 14.62 -21.79 12.75
N ILE A 380 15.29 -21.79 11.60
CA ILE A 380 16.08 -22.92 11.12
C ILE A 380 17.22 -23.22 12.09
N ALA A 381 18.01 -22.21 12.48
CA ALA A 381 19.10 -22.40 13.43
C ALA A 381 18.62 -22.93 14.79
N ASP A 382 17.50 -22.40 15.30
CA ASP A 382 16.83 -22.88 16.52
C ASP A 382 16.48 -24.37 16.44
N VAL A 383 15.89 -24.80 15.32
CA VAL A 383 15.42 -26.17 15.11
C VAL A 383 16.58 -27.15 14.88
N LEU A 384 17.58 -26.79 14.06
CA LEU A 384 18.67 -27.68 13.69
C LEU A 384 19.62 -28.00 14.86
N GLU A 385 19.80 -27.06 15.78
CA GLU A 385 20.67 -27.25 16.96
C GLU A 385 19.95 -27.90 18.14
N THR A 386 18.62 -28.04 18.08
CA THR A 386 17.85 -28.65 19.15
C THR A 386 17.91 -30.17 19.05
N LYS A 387 18.57 -30.82 20.01
CA LYS A 387 18.39 -32.25 20.28
C LYS A 387 17.17 -32.44 21.18
N ASP A 388 16.26 -33.35 20.81
CA ASP A 388 14.99 -33.59 21.51
C ASP A 388 15.16 -34.33 22.86
N TYR A 389 15.74 -33.65 23.84
CA TYR A 389 15.79 -34.13 25.22
C TYR A 389 14.60 -33.55 26.01
N GLN A 390 13.80 -34.41 26.64
CA GLN A 390 12.61 -34.01 27.40
C GLN A 390 12.76 -34.27 28.91
N HIS A 391 13.81 -33.72 29.52
CA HIS A 391 14.05 -33.85 30.96
C HIS A 391 13.42 -32.71 31.76
N ILE A 392 13.31 -31.51 31.18
CA ILE A 392 12.72 -30.33 31.79
C ILE A 392 11.83 -29.58 30.80
N LYS A 393 10.65 -29.17 31.24
CA LYS A 393 9.69 -28.39 30.46
C LYS A 393 9.12 -27.23 31.27
N LEU A 394 9.19 -26.02 30.72
CA LEU A 394 8.51 -24.86 31.28
C LEU A 394 7.02 -24.95 30.98
N LEU A 395 6.19 -24.96 32.02
CA LEU A 395 4.73 -24.99 31.90
C LEU A 395 4.14 -23.57 31.97
N ASN A 396 4.74 -22.72 32.81
CA ASN A 396 4.36 -21.32 32.95
C ASN A 396 5.57 -20.52 33.45
N CYS A 397 5.72 -19.29 32.99
CA CYS A 397 6.63 -18.30 33.54
C CYS A 397 6.01 -16.91 33.44
N SER A 398 5.94 -16.21 34.56
CA SER A 398 5.60 -14.81 34.64
C SER A 398 6.82 -14.04 35.12
N VAL A 399 7.19 -13.00 34.39
CA VAL A 399 8.30 -12.11 34.74
C VAL A 399 7.74 -10.69 34.87
N THR A 400 8.01 -10.05 35.99
CA THR A 400 7.60 -8.67 36.28
C THR A 400 8.84 -7.84 36.55
N SER A 401 8.97 -6.70 35.89
CA SER A 401 10.09 -5.77 36.03
C SER A 401 9.55 -4.34 36.10
N GLY A 402 10.25 -3.45 36.82
CA GLY A 402 9.92 -2.02 36.93
C GLY A 402 11.19 -1.18 37.03
N LEU A 403 11.09 0.11 36.69
CA LEU A 403 12.17 1.07 36.90
C LEU A 403 12.39 1.24 38.41
N ASP A 404 13.63 1.11 38.88
CA ASP A 404 14.02 1.17 40.30
C ASP A 404 13.38 0.12 41.22
N LEU A 405 12.89 -0.99 40.64
CA LEU A 405 12.35 -2.13 41.38
C LEU A 405 13.08 -3.41 40.97
N GLU A 406 13.28 -4.33 41.93
CA GLU A 406 13.78 -5.67 41.60
C GLU A 406 12.83 -6.39 40.64
N SER A 407 13.40 -7.07 39.66
CA SER A 407 12.62 -7.95 38.79
C SER A 407 12.29 -9.23 39.53
N THR A 408 11.09 -9.77 39.30
CA THR A 408 10.64 -11.04 39.89
C THR A 408 10.23 -12.01 38.79
N ALA A 409 10.53 -13.28 39.00
CA ALA A 409 10.10 -14.37 38.12
C ALA A 409 9.36 -15.41 38.95
N SER A 410 8.18 -15.84 38.48
CA SER A 410 7.41 -16.95 39.02
C SER A 410 7.28 -18.03 37.95
N ILE A 411 7.73 -19.24 38.27
CA ILE A 411 7.83 -20.35 37.31
C ILE A 411 7.05 -21.56 37.77
N ARG A 412 6.46 -22.26 36.80
CA ARG A 412 5.98 -23.63 36.95
C ARG A 412 6.72 -24.49 35.94
N ILE A 413 7.51 -25.43 36.42
CA ILE A 413 8.36 -26.29 35.61
C ILE A 413 8.06 -27.75 35.91
N LYS A 414 8.01 -28.59 34.87
CA LYS A 414 8.00 -30.04 34.99
C LYS A 414 9.41 -30.57 34.79
N VAL A 415 9.97 -31.23 35.80
CA VAL A 415 11.26 -31.94 35.72
C VAL A 415 10.97 -33.44 35.81
N LYS A 416 11.32 -34.19 34.77
CA LYS A 416 10.90 -35.59 34.56
C LYS A 416 9.37 -35.71 34.69
N ALA A 417 8.88 -36.42 35.71
CA ALA A 417 7.44 -36.60 35.96
C ALA A 417 6.84 -35.58 36.95
N THR A 418 7.67 -34.81 37.67
CA THR A 418 7.23 -34.00 38.82
C THR A 418 7.11 -32.52 38.43
N THR A 419 6.03 -31.88 38.89
CA THR A 419 5.81 -30.45 38.70
C THR A 419 6.27 -29.66 39.92
N HIS A 420 7.02 -28.60 39.69
CA HIS A 420 7.55 -27.70 40.70
C HIS A 420 7.08 -26.27 40.44
N ILE A 421 6.97 -25.49 41.52
CA ILE A 421 6.70 -24.06 41.48
C ILE A 421 7.79 -23.37 42.28
N ALA A 422 8.38 -22.32 41.72
CA ALA A 422 9.38 -21.52 42.40
C ALA A 422 9.30 -20.06 41.96
N SER A 423 9.88 -19.19 42.78
CA SER A 423 10.05 -17.78 42.46
C SER A 423 11.45 -17.29 42.81
N GLY A 424 11.88 -16.24 42.11
CA GLY A 424 13.17 -15.58 42.30
C GLY A 424 13.03 -14.08 42.09
N SER A 425 13.95 -13.33 42.69
CA SER A 425 14.14 -11.90 42.44
C SER A 425 15.58 -11.65 42.00
N GLY A 426 15.79 -10.59 41.22
CA GLY A 426 17.10 -10.24 40.69
C GLY A 426 17.12 -8.89 39.98
N ASN A 427 18.29 -8.53 39.47
CA ASN A 427 18.54 -7.23 38.83
C ASN A 427 17.87 -7.08 37.45
N GLY A 428 17.38 -8.20 36.90
CA GLY A 428 16.62 -8.24 35.65
C GLY A 428 15.75 -9.48 35.58
N GLY A 429 14.81 -9.51 34.62
CA GLY A 429 13.87 -10.62 34.48
C GLY A 429 14.54 -11.98 34.25
N PHE A 430 15.66 -12.01 33.51
CA PHE A 430 16.45 -13.22 33.29
C PHE A 430 17.16 -13.70 34.56
N ASP A 431 17.77 -12.79 35.31
CA ASP A 431 18.44 -13.08 36.59
C ASP A 431 17.44 -13.65 37.62
N ALA A 432 16.28 -13.00 37.74
CA ALA A 432 15.19 -13.49 38.59
C ALA A 432 14.74 -14.91 38.22
N PHE A 433 14.72 -15.24 36.92
CA PHE A 433 14.45 -16.60 36.44
C PHE A 433 15.56 -17.58 36.84
N ILE A 434 16.84 -17.22 36.67
CA ILE A 434 17.99 -18.06 37.05
C ILE A 434 17.94 -18.39 38.55
N VAL A 435 17.63 -17.41 39.40
CA VAL A 435 17.42 -17.62 40.84
C VAL A 435 16.27 -18.60 41.09
N ALA A 436 15.15 -18.44 40.40
CA ALA A 436 13.98 -19.31 40.57
C ALA A 436 14.26 -20.76 40.13
N ILE A 437 14.87 -20.97 38.97
CA ILE A 437 15.14 -22.31 38.44
C ILE A 437 16.23 -23.03 39.27
N ASN A 438 17.26 -22.33 39.74
CA ASN A 438 18.27 -22.94 40.61
C ASN A 438 17.69 -23.48 41.92
N LYS A 439 16.67 -22.83 42.50
CA LYS A 439 15.95 -23.37 43.67
C LYS A 439 15.29 -24.72 43.38
N VAL A 440 14.71 -24.88 42.19
CA VAL A 440 14.09 -26.16 41.76
C VAL A 440 15.17 -27.20 41.47
N MET A 441 16.22 -26.80 40.76
CA MET A 441 17.25 -27.71 40.28
C MET A 441 18.22 -28.20 41.37
N ALA A 442 18.34 -27.47 42.49
CA ALA A 442 19.09 -27.92 43.65
C ALA A 442 18.62 -29.29 44.17
N ALA A 443 17.31 -29.58 44.10
CA ALA A 443 16.74 -30.89 44.46
C ALA A 443 17.22 -32.04 43.55
N TYR A 444 17.76 -31.70 42.38
CA TYR A 444 18.32 -32.62 41.39
C TYR A 444 19.85 -32.57 41.34
N GLN A 445 20.49 -31.98 42.37
CA GLN A 445 21.95 -31.82 42.47
C GLN A 445 22.55 -31.12 41.23
N TYR A 446 21.80 -30.19 40.65
CA TYR A 446 22.19 -29.43 39.48
C TYR A 446 22.05 -27.94 39.75
N THR A 447 23.05 -27.18 39.33
CA THR A 447 23.03 -25.72 39.32
C THR A 447 23.29 -25.29 37.89
N VAL A 448 22.52 -24.31 37.39
CA VAL A 448 22.77 -23.73 36.07
C VAL A 448 24.18 -23.12 36.07
N PRO A 449 25.04 -23.47 35.09
CA PRO A 449 26.39 -22.94 35.00
C PRO A 449 26.43 -21.41 34.85
N SER A 450 27.60 -20.81 35.12
CA SER A 450 27.79 -19.36 34.97
C SER A 450 27.78 -18.93 33.50
N LEU A 451 27.27 -17.73 33.25
CA LEU A 451 27.31 -17.11 31.94
C LEU A 451 28.74 -16.68 31.61
N PHE A 452 29.24 -17.10 30.44
CA PHE A 452 30.45 -16.57 29.83
C PHE A 452 30.13 -15.42 28.88
N ASP A 453 29.04 -15.53 28.12
CA ASP A 453 28.57 -14.49 27.19
C ASP A 453 27.04 -14.58 26.99
N TYR A 454 26.40 -13.45 26.71
CA TYR A 454 24.95 -13.35 26.50
C TYR A 454 24.65 -12.32 25.40
N GLU A 455 24.15 -12.81 24.27
CA GLU A 455 23.87 -11.99 23.10
C GLU A 455 22.39 -12.09 22.69
N VAL A 456 21.79 -10.96 22.35
CA VAL A 456 20.45 -10.89 21.78
C VAL A 456 20.51 -10.22 20.42
N ARG A 457 19.93 -10.87 19.42
CA ARG A 457 19.89 -10.42 18.03
C ARG A 457 18.47 -10.36 17.54
N ILE A 458 18.23 -9.45 16.60
CA ILE A 458 16.99 -9.39 15.81
C ILE A 458 17.32 -9.58 14.32
N PRO A 459 16.35 -10.06 13.53
CA PRO A 459 16.46 -10.10 12.08
C PRO A 459 16.76 -8.73 11.47
N ARG A 460 17.39 -8.75 10.30
CA ARG A 460 17.56 -7.55 9.47
C ARG A 460 16.18 -7.03 9.07
N GLY A 461 15.98 -5.71 9.02
CA GLY A 461 14.68 -5.08 8.72
C GLY A 461 14.00 -4.39 9.92
N GLY A 462 14.33 -4.77 11.16
CA GLY A 462 14.12 -3.95 12.37
C GLY A 462 12.67 -3.58 12.72
N HIS A 463 11.80 -4.58 12.94
CA HIS A 463 10.42 -4.35 13.41
C HIS A 463 10.30 -4.49 14.93
N THR A 464 9.42 -3.69 15.56
CA THR A 464 9.21 -3.70 17.02
C THR A 464 8.59 -4.99 17.57
N ASN A 465 8.01 -5.81 16.70
CA ASN A 465 7.41 -7.11 17.00
C ASN A 465 8.17 -8.30 16.40
N ALA A 466 9.41 -8.10 15.93
CA ALA A 466 10.23 -9.15 15.34
C ALA A 466 10.55 -10.26 16.35
N LEU A 467 10.88 -11.45 15.86
CA LEU A 467 11.45 -12.47 16.73
C LEU A 467 12.83 -12.03 17.23
N THR A 468 13.15 -12.41 18.45
CA THR A 468 14.46 -12.19 19.05
C THR A 468 15.17 -13.53 19.20
N GLU A 469 16.39 -13.62 18.70
CA GLU A 469 17.30 -14.74 18.98
C GLU A 469 18.14 -14.37 20.21
N CYS A 470 18.16 -15.25 21.21
CA CYS A 470 19.13 -15.17 22.28
C CYS A 470 20.15 -16.30 22.13
N VAL A 471 21.43 -15.95 22.13
CA VAL A 471 22.57 -16.87 22.15
C VAL A 471 23.29 -16.70 23.48
N ILE A 472 23.39 -17.78 24.24
CA ILE A 472 24.07 -17.79 25.54
C ILE A 472 25.27 -18.72 25.45
N THR A 473 26.44 -18.23 25.87
CA THR A 473 27.64 -19.04 26.09
C THR A 473 27.79 -19.28 27.60
N TRP A 474 27.89 -20.53 27.98
CA TRP A 474 27.96 -21.01 29.36
C TRP A 474 29.35 -21.56 29.64
N ASP A 475 29.89 -21.28 30.82
CA ASP A 475 31.11 -21.90 31.33
C ASP A 475 30.74 -23.15 32.13
N CYS A 476 30.94 -24.33 31.53
CA CYS A 476 30.65 -25.63 32.12
C CYS A 476 31.97 -26.28 32.58
N ASP A 477 32.48 -25.88 33.74
CA ASP A 477 33.72 -26.39 34.33
C ASP A 477 34.94 -26.23 33.40
N GLY A 478 35.08 -25.07 32.76
CA GLY A 478 36.16 -24.74 31.83
C GLY A 478 35.88 -25.12 30.37
N GLU A 479 34.77 -25.80 30.08
CA GLU A 479 34.28 -26.04 28.71
C GLU A 479 33.19 -25.02 28.35
N LEU A 480 33.44 -24.21 27.31
CA LEU A 480 32.44 -23.26 26.82
C LEU A 480 31.39 -23.97 25.97
N ARG A 481 30.11 -23.83 26.34
CA ARG A 481 28.98 -24.40 25.60
C ARG A 481 28.01 -23.31 25.19
N LYS A 482 27.48 -23.40 23.97
CA LYS A 482 26.52 -22.42 23.43
C LYS A 482 25.13 -23.01 23.30
N THR A 483 24.12 -22.21 23.63
CA THR A 483 22.71 -22.51 23.40
C THR A 483 22.02 -21.32 22.75
N ARG A 484 21.08 -21.60 21.84
CA ARG A 484 20.24 -20.59 21.20
C ARG A 484 18.77 -20.88 21.36
N ALA A 485 17.96 -19.82 21.43
CA ALA A 485 16.52 -19.94 21.29
C ALA A 485 15.89 -18.66 20.72
N VAL A 486 14.71 -18.82 20.12
CA VAL A 486 13.98 -17.73 19.48
C VAL A 486 12.61 -17.51 20.14
N HIS A 487 12.29 -16.26 20.45
CA HIS A 487 10.98 -15.85 20.97
C HIS A 487 10.70 -14.38 20.62
N SER A 488 9.43 -13.96 20.53
CA SER A 488 9.04 -12.55 20.38
C SER A 488 9.33 -11.66 21.61
N ASN A 489 9.86 -12.24 22.68
CA ASN A 489 10.21 -11.53 23.91
C ASN A 489 11.63 -11.94 24.28
N GLN A 490 12.53 -10.96 24.32
CA GLN A 490 13.96 -11.15 24.55
C GLN A 490 14.29 -11.90 25.84
N VAL A 491 13.52 -11.70 26.92
CA VAL A 491 13.75 -12.38 28.20
C VAL A 491 13.35 -13.85 28.07
N PHE A 492 12.23 -14.14 27.40
CA PHE A 492 11.79 -15.51 27.16
C PHE A 492 12.69 -16.25 26.17
N ALA A 493 13.27 -15.56 25.19
CA ALA A 493 14.31 -16.15 24.33
C ALA A 493 15.50 -16.64 25.17
N GLY A 494 15.98 -15.82 26.11
CA GLY A 494 17.02 -16.24 27.05
C GLY A 494 16.60 -17.41 27.93
N ILE A 495 15.40 -17.36 28.52
CA ILE A 495 14.85 -18.45 29.36
C ILE A 495 14.82 -19.78 28.60
N LEU A 496 14.35 -19.77 27.36
CA LEU A 496 14.29 -20.97 26.52
C LEU A 496 15.68 -21.49 26.16
N ALA A 497 16.64 -20.60 25.88
CA ALA A 497 18.03 -20.98 25.63
C ALA A 497 18.65 -21.67 26.87
N THR A 498 18.41 -21.14 28.07
CA THR A 498 18.81 -21.79 29.34
C THR A 498 18.22 -23.18 29.49
N LEU A 499 16.92 -23.35 29.24
CA LEU A 499 16.26 -24.65 29.38
C LEU A 499 16.81 -25.70 28.42
N LYS A 500 17.34 -25.29 27.25
CA LYS A 500 18.04 -26.21 26.36
C LYS A 500 19.34 -26.72 26.98
N LEU A 501 20.14 -25.85 27.59
CA LEU A 501 21.36 -26.27 28.30
C LEU A 501 21.01 -27.28 29.40
N VAL A 502 20.02 -26.94 30.24
CA VAL A 502 19.60 -27.80 31.35
C VAL A 502 19.14 -29.17 30.82
N ASN A 503 18.36 -29.20 29.74
CA ASN A 503 17.97 -30.46 29.11
C ASN A 503 19.17 -31.28 28.62
N MET A 504 20.16 -30.64 27.98
CA MET A 504 21.38 -31.31 27.50
C MET A 504 22.20 -31.89 28.66
N GLN A 505 22.48 -31.11 29.69
CA GLN A 505 23.31 -31.55 30.81
C GLN A 505 22.59 -32.59 31.69
N LEU A 506 21.28 -32.47 31.91
CA LEU A 506 20.51 -33.52 32.59
C LEU A 506 20.53 -34.84 31.81
N HIS A 507 20.53 -34.79 30.49
CA HIS A 507 20.67 -36.01 29.68
C HIS A 507 22.05 -36.65 29.87
N GLU A 508 23.12 -35.86 29.81
CA GLU A 508 24.50 -36.33 30.03
C GLU A 508 24.70 -36.92 31.43
N LEU A 509 24.11 -36.31 32.46
CA LEU A 509 24.15 -36.81 33.83
C LEU A 509 23.40 -38.14 33.99
N ASN A 510 22.25 -38.30 33.33
CA ASN A 510 21.53 -39.59 33.31
C ASN A 510 22.34 -40.68 32.57
N LEU A 511 23.10 -40.33 31.52
CA LEU A 511 23.97 -41.28 30.81
C LEU A 511 25.20 -41.71 31.63
N LYS A 512 25.73 -40.85 32.52
CA LYS A 512 26.84 -41.17 33.42
C LYS A 512 26.43 -41.98 34.67
N SER A 513 25.13 -42.07 34.94
CA SER A 513 24.55 -42.81 36.07
C SER A 513 23.92 -44.14 35.68
N MET A 514 23.93 -44.48 34.38
CA MET A 514 23.77 -45.83 33.84
C MET A 514 25.16 -46.45 33.67
#